data_AF-A0A9D6KXY4-F1
#
_entry.id   AF-A0A9D6KXY4-F1
#
_cell.length_a   1.000
_cell.length_b   1.000
_cell.length_c   1.000
_cell.angle_alpha   90.00
_cell.angle_beta   90.00
_cell.angle_gamma   90.00
#
_symmetry.space_group_name_H-M   'P 1'
#
loop_
_entity.id
_entity.type
_entity.pdbx_description
1 polymer ?
#
loop_
_entity_poly.entity_id
_entity_poly.type
_entity_poly.pdbx_seq_one_letter_code
_entity_poly.pdbx_strand_id
1 'polypeptide(L)'
;MTFILRWPAILVLLALVILSFAAAFVATVALGHLPIDLSKVLGPSDIETLRSTNWIQAGLLYGAGLFFLISAIRLMRRTQGFWTWLLGFACFGGRWALAQQENGGLVGTVQHINPNAYLQPQTLIASPGAPEAQVALLGAILLVGLLILIVDAADRAHWDRQGA
;
A
#
# COMPACT_ATOMS: atom_id res chain seq x y z
N MET A 1 -18.18 -14.97 -13.47
CA MET A 1 -18.39 -13.93 -12.43
C MET A 1 -17.07 -13.37 -11.89
N THR A 2 -16.05 -14.18 -11.60
CA THR A 2 -14.72 -13.72 -11.15
C THR A 2 -14.03 -12.74 -12.10
N PHE A 3 -14.31 -12.81 -13.41
CA PHE A 3 -13.79 -11.87 -14.41
C PHE A 3 -14.09 -10.40 -14.07
N ILE A 4 -15.28 -10.11 -13.54
CA ILE A 4 -15.70 -8.73 -13.19
C ILE A 4 -14.93 -8.21 -11.97
N LEU A 5 -14.59 -9.07 -11.02
CA LEU A 5 -13.83 -8.70 -9.82
C LEU A 5 -12.32 -8.65 -10.06
N ARG A 6 -11.83 -9.46 -11.00
CA ARG A 6 -10.40 -9.61 -11.28
C ARG A 6 -9.79 -8.35 -11.88
N TRP A 7 -10.40 -7.79 -12.92
CA TRP A 7 -9.84 -6.62 -13.60
C TRP A 7 -9.74 -5.39 -12.70
N PRO A 8 -10.77 -5.01 -11.92
CA PRO A 8 -10.64 -3.96 -10.92
C PRO A 8 -9.53 -4.24 -9.91
N ALA A 9 -9.40 -5.47 -9.40
CA ALA A 9 -8.32 -5.83 -8.48
C ALA A 9 -6.94 -5.68 -9.12
N ILE A 10 -6.77 -6.08 -10.39
CA ILE A 10 -5.52 -5.87 -11.15
C ILE A 10 -5.22 -4.38 -11.30
N LEU A 11 -6.20 -3.58 -11.69
CA LEU A 11 -6.02 -2.13 -11.88
C LEU A 11 -5.60 -1.44 -10.58
N VAL A 12 -6.23 -1.81 -9.47
CA VAL A 12 -5.86 -1.28 -8.14
C VAL A 12 -4.46 -1.74 -7.75
N LEU A 13 -4.10 -3.00 -7.98
CA LEU A 13 -2.73 -3.48 -7.74
C LEU A 13 -1.71 -2.69 -8.57
N LEU A 14 -1.97 -2.45 -9.86
CA LEU A 14 -1.08 -1.66 -10.71
C LEU A 14 -0.96 -0.21 -10.25
N ALA A 15 -2.06 0.40 -9.78
CA ALA A 15 -2.01 1.71 -9.14
C ALA A 15 -1.12 1.70 -7.89
N LEU A 16 -1.27 0.67 -7.02
CA LEU A 16 -0.41 0.51 -5.84
C LEU A 16 1.06 0.29 -6.21
N VAL A 17 1.36 -0.41 -7.31
CA VAL A 17 2.73 -0.55 -7.82
C VAL A 17 3.32 0.81 -8.19
N ILE A 18 2.60 1.58 -9.00
CA ILE A 18 3.07 2.91 -9.46
C ILE A 18 3.28 3.82 -8.25
N LEU A 19 2.31 3.88 -7.33
CA LEU A 19 2.40 4.73 -6.13
C LEU A 19 3.55 4.31 -5.23
N SER A 20 3.76 3.00 -5.03
CA SER A 20 4.83 2.49 -4.16
C SER A 20 6.21 2.78 -4.76
N PHE A 21 6.40 2.57 -6.06
CA PHE A 21 7.68 2.87 -6.72
C PHE A 21 7.94 4.37 -6.85
N ALA A 22 6.91 5.18 -7.11
CA ALA A 22 7.06 6.63 -7.12
C ALA A 22 7.48 7.14 -5.73
N ALA A 23 6.81 6.70 -4.67
CA ALA A 23 7.18 7.07 -3.31
C ALA A 23 8.59 6.58 -2.93
N ALA A 24 8.95 5.35 -3.30
CA ALA A 24 10.29 4.80 -3.07
C ALA A 24 11.37 5.62 -3.79
N PHE A 25 11.13 5.97 -5.06
CA PHE A 25 12.04 6.80 -5.85
C PHE A 25 12.27 8.16 -5.21
N VAL A 26 11.19 8.84 -4.81
CA VAL A 26 11.28 10.16 -4.14
C VAL A 26 12.08 10.04 -2.84
N ALA A 27 11.85 8.99 -2.04
CA ALA A 27 12.63 8.73 -0.83
C ALA A 27 14.12 8.49 -1.15
N THR A 28 14.44 7.73 -2.20
CA THR A 28 15.82 7.50 -2.65
C THR A 28 16.50 8.76 -3.15
N VAL A 29 15.79 9.65 -3.85
CA VAL A 29 16.31 10.96 -4.28
C VAL A 29 16.73 11.78 -3.06
N ALA A 30 15.87 11.85 -2.05
CA ALA A 30 16.14 12.57 -0.81
C ALA A 30 17.33 11.96 -0.03
N LEU A 31 17.33 10.65 0.18
CA LEU A 31 18.38 9.94 0.91
C LEU A 31 19.74 9.95 0.19
N GLY A 32 19.71 9.80 -1.12
CA GLY A 32 20.90 9.76 -1.97
C GLY A 32 21.47 11.13 -2.32
N HIS A 33 20.86 12.22 -1.83
CA HIS A 33 21.23 13.61 -2.15
C HIS A 33 21.39 13.84 -3.66
N LEU A 34 20.51 13.21 -4.45
CA LEU A 34 20.59 13.32 -5.90
C LEU A 34 20.25 14.76 -6.34
N PRO A 35 20.85 15.27 -7.43
CA PRO A 35 20.66 16.64 -7.90
C PRO A 35 19.31 16.81 -8.62
N ILE A 36 18.22 16.38 -7.98
CA ILE A 36 16.84 16.48 -8.47
C ILE A 36 16.07 17.35 -7.49
N ASP A 37 15.56 18.48 -7.99
CA ASP A 37 14.80 19.43 -7.18
C ASP A 37 13.35 18.98 -7.01
N LEU A 38 13.09 18.32 -5.88
CA LEU A 38 11.76 17.83 -5.50
C LEU A 38 10.78 18.94 -5.09
N SER A 39 11.27 20.15 -4.79
CA SER A 39 10.43 21.27 -4.35
C SER A 39 9.48 21.79 -5.42
N LYS A 40 9.73 21.43 -6.69
CA LYS A 40 8.88 21.76 -7.83
C LYS A 40 7.63 20.90 -7.92
N VAL A 41 7.60 19.76 -7.23
CA VAL A 41 6.54 18.75 -7.32
C VAL A 41 5.87 18.50 -5.96
N LEU A 42 6.59 18.74 -4.86
CA LEU A 42 6.14 18.43 -3.51
C LEU A 42 6.02 19.70 -2.66
N GLY A 43 5.05 19.69 -1.75
CA GLY A 43 4.86 20.78 -0.80
C GLY A 43 5.95 20.81 0.29
N PRO A 44 6.08 21.93 1.03
CA PRO A 44 7.09 22.05 2.09
C PRO A 44 6.98 20.98 3.19
N SER A 45 5.76 20.57 3.55
CA SER A 45 5.48 19.53 4.55
C SER A 45 5.91 18.13 4.09
N ASP A 46 5.77 17.85 2.79
CA ASP A 46 6.14 16.56 2.20
C ASP A 46 7.66 16.42 2.14
N ILE A 47 8.36 17.53 1.86
CA ILE A 47 9.83 17.60 1.88
C ILE A 47 10.36 17.33 3.28
N GLU A 48 9.73 17.87 4.33
CA GLU A 48 10.14 17.61 5.70
C GLU A 48 9.92 16.14 6.09
N THR A 49 8.78 15.58 5.70
CA THR A 49 8.49 14.15 5.88
C THR A 49 9.53 13.28 5.16
N LEU A 50 9.95 13.67 3.96
CA LEU A 50 11.00 12.99 3.21
C LEU A 50 12.36 13.05 3.88
N ARG A 51 12.72 14.19 4.50
CA ARG A 51 13.96 14.32 5.27
C ARG A 51 13.99 13.39 6.48
N SER A 52 12.82 13.12 7.07
CA SER A 52 12.68 12.15 8.17
C SER A 52 12.63 10.68 7.71
N THR A 53 12.57 10.42 6.40
CA THR A 53 12.45 9.04 5.87
C THR A 53 13.80 8.34 5.89
N ASN A 54 13.84 7.12 6.44
CA ASN A 54 15.06 6.30 6.49
C ASN A 54 15.14 5.30 5.31
N TRP A 55 16.31 4.68 5.14
CA TRP A 55 16.54 3.71 4.06
C TRP A 55 15.67 2.45 4.15
N ILE A 56 15.26 2.04 5.36
CA ILE A 56 14.38 0.88 5.57
C ILE A 56 12.99 1.21 5.05
N GLN A 57 12.46 2.40 5.33
CA GLN A 57 11.17 2.85 4.81
C GLN A 57 11.17 2.87 3.28
N ALA A 58 12.26 3.37 2.65
CA ALA A 58 12.42 3.33 1.20
C ALA A 58 12.45 1.88 0.67
N GLY A 59 13.22 0.98 1.32
CA GLY A 59 13.28 -0.43 0.98
C GLY A 59 11.93 -1.15 1.10
N LEU A 60 11.14 -0.82 2.13
CA LEU A 60 9.79 -1.34 2.32
C LEU A 60 8.83 -0.85 1.22
N LEU A 61 8.98 0.39 0.72
CA LEU A 61 8.20 0.86 -0.42
C LEU A 61 8.57 0.12 -1.72
N TYR A 62 9.86 -0.13 -1.97
CA TYR A 62 10.29 -0.98 -3.09
C TYR A 62 9.75 -2.40 -2.97
N GLY A 63 9.82 -2.99 -1.76
CA GLY A 63 9.27 -4.31 -1.48
C GLY A 63 7.76 -4.37 -1.73
N ALA A 64 7.02 -3.38 -1.25
CA ALA A 64 5.58 -3.26 -1.48
C ALA A 64 5.26 -3.22 -2.99
N GLY A 65 5.92 -2.34 -3.75
CA GLY A 65 5.75 -2.22 -5.19
C GLY A 65 6.05 -3.52 -5.93
N LEU A 66 7.16 -4.19 -5.59
CA LEU A 66 7.55 -5.46 -6.20
C LEU A 66 6.52 -6.56 -5.93
N PHE A 67 6.10 -6.73 -4.68
CA PHE A 67 5.17 -7.80 -4.31
C PHE A 67 3.75 -7.56 -4.83
N PHE A 68 3.29 -6.30 -4.90
CA PHE A 68 2.05 -5.96 -5.57
C PHE A 68 2.13 -6.23 -7.08
N LEU A 69 3.27 -5.98 -7.73
CA LEU A 69 3.46 -6.29 -9.14
C LEU A 69 3.41 -7.80 -9.38
N ILE A 70 4.11 -8.58 -8.55
CA ILE A 70 4.06 -10.05 -8.63
C ILE A 70 2.61 -10.53 -8.43
N SER A 71 1.88 -9.97 -7.46
CA SER A 71 0.47 -10.30 -7.24
C SER A 71 -0.39 -10.01 -8.48
N ALA A 72 -0.22 -8.83 -9.09
CA ALA A 72 -0.96 -8.46 -10.30
C ALA A 72 -0.70 -9.43 -11.46
N ILE A 73 0.57 -9.76 -11.69
CA ILE A 73 0.98 -10.73 -12.72
C ILE A 73 0.39 -12.11 -12.44
N ARG A 74 0.44 -12.57 -11.19
CA ARG A 74 -0.12 -13.87 -10.80
C ARG A 74 -1.63 -13.92 -11.01
N LEU A 75 -2.33 -12.84 -10.68
CA LEU A 75 -3.77 -12.70 -10.88
C LEU A 75 -4.14 -12.66 -12.38
N MET A 76 -3.36 -11.98 -13.23
CA MET A 76 -3.50 -12.02 -14.69
C MET A 76 -3.30 -13.44 -15.24
N ARG A 77 -2.30 -14.16 -14.72
CA ARG A 77 -1.98 -15.54 -15.08
C ARG A 77 -2.92 -16.58 -14.45
N ARG A 78 -3.93 -16.17 -13.68
CA ARG A 78 -4.87 -17.07 -12.97
C ARG A 78 -4.17 -18.02 -11.99
N THR A 79 -3.14 -17.51 -11.32
CA THR A 79 -2.39 -18.21 -10.28
C THR A 79 -2.55 -17.48 -8.95
N GLN A 80 -2.26 -18.14 -7.83
CA GLN A 80 -2.51 -17.60 -6.48
C GLN A 80 -1.75 -16.27 -6.24
N GLY A 81 -2.42 -15.12 -6.35
CA GLY A 81 -1.86 -13.79 -6.15
C GLY A 81 -1.96 -13.26 -4.72
N PHE A 82 -2.80 -13.88 -3.88
CA PHE A 82 -3.07 -13.42 -2.51
C PHE A 82 -1.82 -13.39 -1.63
N TRP A 83 -1.01 -14.46 -1.64
CA TRP A 83 0.18 -14.55 -0.78
C TRP A 83 1.23 -13.49 -1.11
N THR A 84 1.40 -13.18 -2.39
CA THR A 84 2.32 -12.13 -2.81
C THR A 84 1.73 -10.75 -2.52
N TRP A 85 0.41 -10.58 -2.63
CA TRP A 85 -0.25 -9.36 -2.15
C TRP A 85 -0.04 -9.17 -0.63
N LEU A 86 -0.15 -10.23 0.17
CA LEU A 86 0.03 -10.18 1.63
C LEU A 86 1.44 -9.71 2.00
N LEU A 87 2.47 -10.15 1.27
CA LEU A 87 3.84 -9.65 1.45
C LEU A 87 3.95 -8.16 1.10
N GLY A 88 3.32 -7.73 0.00
CA GLY A 88 3.29 -6.31 -0.37
C GLY A 88 2.56 -5.45 0.66
N PHE A 89 1.44 -5.94 1.19
CA PHE A 89 0.68 -5.32 2.28
C PHE A 89 1.50 -5.23 3.56
N ALA A 90 2.23 -6.29 3.92
CA ALA A 90 3.13 -6.29 5.07
C ALA A 90 4.27 -5.28 4.91
N CYS A 91 4.84 -5.13 3.71
CA CYS A 91 5.85 -4.09 3.46
C CYS A 91 5.25 -2.68 3.59
N PHE A 92 4.09 -2.44 2.97
CA PHE A 92 3.43 -1.13 3.01
C PHE A 92 2.98 -0.74 4.42
N GLY A 93 2.32 -1.66 5.14
CA GLY A 93 1.90 -1.48 6.53
C GLY A 93 3.08 -1.43 7.49
N GLY A 94 4.13 -2.22 7.27
CA GLY A 94 5.37 -2.18 8.04
C GLY A 94 6.07 -0.83 7.96
N ARG A 95 6.07 -0.18 6.79
CA ARG A 95 6.62 1.18 6.61
C ARG A 95 5.85 2.20 7.44
N TRP A 96 4.53 2.10 7.46
CA TRP A 96 3.70 2.95 8.31
C TRP A 96 3.97 2.70 9.80
N ALA A 97 4.01 1.42 10.20
CA ALA A 97 4.26 1.03 11.59
C ALA A 97 5.61 1.53 12.10
N LEU A 98 6.66 1.44 11.26
CA LEU A 98 7.98 1.98 11.56
C LEU A 98 7.95 3.49 11.76
N ALA A 99 7.30 4.22 10.84
CA ALA A 99 7.18 5.68 10.95
C ALA A 99 6.43 6.12 12.21
N GLN A 100 5.40 5.39 12.64
CA GLN A 100 4.71 5.69 13.91
C GLN A 100 5.56 5.37 15.13
N GLN A 101 6.36 4.30 15.05
CA GLN A 101 7.28 3.95 16.12
C GLN A 101 8.35 5.03 16.35
N GLU A 102 8.83 5.66 15.27
CA GLU A 102 9.79 6.77 15.33
C GLU A 102 9.15 8.08 15.84
N ASN A 103 7.84 8.27 15.63
CA ASN A 103 7.11 9.51 15.94
C ASN A 103 6.36 9.49 17.29
N GLY A 104 6.80 8.70 18.27
CA GLY A 104 6.22 8.67 19.61
C GLY A 104 5.54 7.35 20.01
N GLY A 105 5.59 6.34 19.13
CA GLY A 105 5.27 4.95 19.47
C GLY A 105 3.98 4.43 18.82
N LEU A 106 4.08 3.26 18.17
CA LEU A 106 2.99 2.67 17.40
C LEU A 106 1.73 2.38 18.25
N VAL A 107 1.92 1.78 19.43
CA VAL A 107 0.80 1.39 20.31
C VAL A 107 0.03 2.63 20.77
N GLY A 108 0.76 3.70 21.12
CA GLY A 108 0.17 4.97 21.51
C GLY A 108 -0.67 5.55 20.36
N THR A 109 -0.12 5.61 19.15
CA THR A 109 -0.86 6.08 17.97
C THR A 109 -2.15 5.30 17.76
N VAL A 110 -2.10 3.96 17.80
CA VAL A 110 -3.28 3.11 17.55
C VAL A 110 -4.35 3.30 18.63
N GLN A 111 -3.96 3.45 19.89
CA GLN A 111 -4.90 3.66 21.00
C GLN A 111 -5.64 5.00 20.93
N HIS A 112 -5.05 6.01 20.27
CA HIS A 112 -5.62 7.35 20.16
C HIS A 112 -6.35 7.61 18.84
N ILE A 113 -6.46 6.61 17.96
CA ILE A 113 -7.26 6.72 16.74
C ILE A 113 -8.70 7.10 17.13
N ASN A 114 -9.20 8.20 16.57
CA ASN A 114 -10.57 8.63 16.79
C ASN A 114 -11.50 8.00 15.72
N PRO A 115 -12.36 7.02 16.07
CA PRO A 115 -13.23 6.38 15.08
C PRO A 115 -14.26 7.35 14.48
N ASN A 116 -14.59 8.43 15.18
CA ASN A 116 -15.54 9.42 14.68
C ASN A 116 -14.98 10.21 13.49
N ALA A 117 -13.66 10.20 13.27
CA ALA A 117 -13.05 10.82 12.08
C ALA A 117 -13.55 10.14 10.79
N TYR A 118 -13.87 8.84 10.82
CA TYR A 118 -14.39 8.11 9.67
C TYR A 118 -15.81 8.50 9.26
N LEU A 119 -16.54 9.19 10.14
CA LEU A 119 -17.85 9.77 9.83
C LEU A 119 -17.73 11.09 9.04
N GLN A 120 -16.53 11.65 8.96
CA GLN A 120 -16.24 12.92 8.30
C GLN A 120 -15.18 12.73 7.20
N PRO A 121 -15.51 12.07 6.08
CA PRO A 121 -14.52 11.69 5.07
C PRO A 121 -13.74 12.88 4.49
N GLN A 122 -14.31 14.08 4.51
CA GLN A 122 -13.63 15.28 4.02
C GLN A 122 -12.42 15.68 4.87
N THR A 123 -12.43 15.41 6.18
CA THR A 123 -11.29 15.73 7.06
C THR A 123 -10.11 14.79 6.80
N LEU A 124 -10.39 13.53 6.48
CA LEU A 124 -9.38 12.53 6.11
C LEU A 124 -8.72 12.86 4.77
N ILE A 125 -9.50 13.36 3.80
CA ILE A 125 -8.97 13.79 2.49
C ILE A 125 -8.12 15.05 2.63
N ALA A 126 -8.54 16.00 3.49
CA ALA A 126 -7.81 17.23 3.73
C ALA A 126 -6.49 17.02 4.50
N SER A 127 -6.34 15.89 5.18
CA SER A 127 -5.15 15.57 5.99
C SER A 127 -4.70 14.12 5.77
N PRO A 128 -4.19 13.78 4.57
CA PRO A 128 -3.85 12.40 4.22
C PRO A 128 -2.69 11.82 5.05
N GLY A 129 -1.86 12.68 5.66
CA GLY A 129 -0.79 12.27 6.57
C GLY A 129 -1.26 11.90 7.98
N ALA A 130 -2.51 12.19 8.34
CA ALA A 130 -3.03 11.88 9.68
C ALA A 130 -3.09 10.36 9.92
N PRO A 131 -2.88 9.89 11.16
CA PRO A 131 -2.96 8.47 11.50
C PRO A 131 -4.26 7.80 11.01
N GLU A 132 -5.40 8.46 11.21
CA GLU A 132 -6.71 7.97 10.79
C GLU A 132 -6.79 7.75 9.28
N ALA A 133 -6.27 8.70 8.49
CA ALA A 133 -6.27 8.63 7.03
C ALA A 133 -5.36 7.50 6.52
N GLN A 134 -4.18 7.33 7.13
CA GLN A 134 -3.28 6.22 6.81
C GLN A 134 -3.88 4.86 7.17
N VAL A 135 -4.58 4.76 8.31
CA VAL A 135 -5.29 3.55 8.72
C VAL A 135 -6.47 3.25 7.79
N ALA A 136 -7.22 4.27 7.36
CA ALA A 136 -8.25 4.08 6.33
C ALA A 136 -7.66 3.54 5.03
N LEU A 137 -6.49 4.04 4.61
CA LEU A 137 -5.79 3.56 3.42
C LEU A 137 -5.37 2.09 3.59
N LEU A 138 -4.81 1.70 4.74
CA LEU A 138 -4.48 0.31 5.04
C LEU A 138 -5.73 -0.58 5.00
N GLY A 139 -6.85 -0.11 5.57
CA GLY A 139 -8.14 -0.80 5.48
C GLY A 139 -8.63 -0.97 4.04
N ALA A 140 -8.50 0.06 3.20
CA ALA A 140 -8.86 -0.02 1.79
C ALA A 140 -8.00 -1.05 1.03
N ILE A 141 -6.69 -1.08 1.29
CA ILE A 141 -5.79 -2.08 0.68
C ILE A 141 -6.16 -3.50 1.17
N LEU A 142 -6.50 -3.66 2.45
CA LEU A 142 -6.97 -4.93 3.00
C LEU A 142 -8.24 -5.43 2.29
N LEU A 143 -9.21 -4.55 2.03
CA LEU A 143 -10.41 -4.91 1.26
C LEU A 143 -10.06 -5.42 -0.14
N VAL A 144 -9.08 -4.79 -0.81
CA VAL A 144 -8.58 -5.28 -2.11
C VAL A 144 -7.96 -6.67 -1.98
N GLY A 145 -7.22 -6.92 -0.89
CA GLY A 145 -6.70 -8.25 -0.56
C GLY A 145 -7.78 -9.32 -0.42
N LEU A 146 -8.91 -8.97 0.22
CA LEU A 146 -10.06 -9.86 0.32
C LEU A 146 -10.66 -10.17 -1.04
N LEU A 147 -10.76 -9.19 -1.94
CA LEU A 147 -11.21 -9.42 -3.33
C LEU A 147 -10.26 -10.36 -4.07
N ILE A 148 -8.95 -10.17 -3.93
CA ILE A 148 -7.93 -11.05 -4.53
C ILE A 148 -8.08 -12.47 -3.97
N LEU A 149 -8.29 -12.62 -2.66
CA LEU A 149 -8.51 -13.91 -2.02
C LEU A 149 -9.75 -14.62 -2.58
N ILE A 150 -10.86 -13.90 -2.75
CA ILE A 150 -12.10 -14.44 -3.35
C ILE A 150 -11.84 -14.90 -4.79
N VAL A 151 -11.14 -14.11 -5.59
CA VAL A 151 -10.81 -14.47 -6.98
C VAL A 151 -9.92 -15.70 -7.02
N ASP A 152 -8.88 -15.76 -6.18
CA ASP A 152 -7.96 -16.90 -6.08
C ASP A 152 -8.67 -18.19 -5.64
N ALA A 153 -9.61 -18.10 -4.70
CA ALA A 153 -10.38 -19.23 -4.21
C ALA A 153 -11.34 -19.76 -5.27
N ALA A 154 -12.02 -18.86 -5.98
CA ALA A 154 -12.94 -19.23 -7.05
C ALA A 154 -12.22 -19.80 -8.28
N ASP A 155 -11.04 -19.29 -8.62
CA ASP A 155 -10.19 -19.85 -9.69
C ASP A 155 -9.74 -21.27 -9.33
N ARG A 156 -9.30 -21.53 -8.10
CA ARG A 156 -8.97 -22.89 -7.64
C ARG A 156 -10.15 -23.85 -7.74
N ALA A 157 -11.30 -23.46 -7.20
CA ALA A 157 -12.50 -24.29 -7.26
C ALA A 157 -12.95 -24.61 -8.69
N HIS A 158 -12.68 -23.72 -9.65
CA HIS A 158 -12.93 -23.98 -11.07
C HIS A 158 -11.99 -25.04 -11.64
N TRP A 159 -10.69 -24.94 -11.36
CA TRP A 159 -9.69 -25.91 -11.83
C TRP A 159 -9.90 -27.29 -11.20
N ASP A 160 -10.23 -27.35 -9.91
CA ASP A 160 -10.51 -28.61 -9.20
C ASP A 160 -11.68 -29.37 -9.83
N ARG A 161 -12.71 -28.65 -10.32
CA ARG A 161 -13.86 -29.25 -11.03
C ARG A 161 -13.57 -29.70 -12.46
N GLN A 162 -12.52 -29.16 -13.09
CA GLN A 162 -12.12 -29.54 -14.46
C GLN A 162 -11.09 -30.66 -14.48
N GLY A 163 -10.35 -30.84 -13.39
CA GLY A 163 -9.38 -31.92 -13.23
C GLY A 163 -9.95 -33.21 -12.63
N ALA A 164 -11.22 -33.21 -12.23
CA ALA A 164 -11.99 -34.39 -11.77
C ALA A 164 -12.89 -34.90 -12.89
#